data_AF-A0A1E4BCK5-F1
#
_entry.id   AF-A0A1E4BCK5-F1
#
_cell.length_a   1.000
_cell.length_b   1.000
_cell.length_c   1.000
_cell.angle_alpha   90.00
_cell.angle_beta   90.00
_cell.angle_gamma   90.00
#
_symmetry.space_group_name_H-M   'P 1'
#
loop_
_entity.id
_entity.type
_entity.pdbx_description
1 polymer ?
#
loop_
_entity_poly.entity_id
_entity_poly.type
_entity_poly.pdbx_seq_one_letter_code
_entity_poly.pdbx_strand_id
1 'polypeptide(L)'
;MLTDDDGLPVAVPPSGYPMTFPTDGILVDDSGHPRDLVRAVRSVFDTVFDDDNARWREAAELLGTPDMRTWFARDFFESHIKRYSQSRRKAPIYWQLATPSASYSVWLYIHAFSKDTLFRVQNDFAAPKLAHEERRLESLTAELRDGATAAQRKTLAAQEALVDELRAFLDEVKRVAPLWKPNLDDGVIINFSPLWRLVPQNKSWQKELKSTWDALCEGKYDWAHLAMHLWPERVVPKCAKDRSLAIAHGLEEVFWVEGTDGKWTARQAPTRSMDELVRERTSPAVKSSLKSVLDAPAAAGKSSGRRSDGRRKPSATAALGG
;
A
#
# COMPACT_ATOMS: atom_id res chain seq x y z
N MET A 1 -5.16 -0.44 -21.48
CA MET A 1 -6.36 0.14 -20.85
C MET A 1 -7.39 0.24 -21.95
N LEU A 2 -8.64 -0.16 -21.73
CA LEU A 2 -9.69 0.07 -22.73
C LEU A 2 -9.83 1.59 -22.88
N THR A 3 -9.85 2.07 -24.12
CA THR A 3 -10.04 3.49 -24.43
C THR A 3 -11.31 3.70 -25.22
N ASP A 4 -11.92 4.86 -25.06
CA ASP A 4 -12.99 5.34 -25.94
C ASP A 4 -12.41 5.89 -27.25
N ASP A 5 -13.29 6.43 -28.09
CA ASP A 5 -12.95 7.01 -29.39
C ASP A 5 -12.03 8.25 -29.26
N ASP A 6 -11.99 8.88 -28.08
CA ASP A 6 -11.10 10.01 -27.76
C ASP A 6 -9.72 9.54 -27.26
N GLY A 7 -9.49 8.23 -27.19
CA GLY A 7 -8.27 7.64 -26.66
C GLY A 7 -8.16 7.75 -25.13
N LEU A 8 -9.25 8.14 -24.47
CA LEU A 8 -9.31 8.26 -23.01
C LEU A 8 -9.73 6.94 -22.39
N PRO A 9 -9.26 6.63 -21.17
CA PRO A 9 -9.64 5.38 -20.55
C PRO A 9 -11.13 5.25 -20.22
N VAL A 10 -11.74 4.12 -20.55
CA VAL A 10 -13.13 3.83 -20.17
C VAL A 10 -13.24 3.20 -18.78
N ALA A 11 -14.28 3.60 -18.05
CA ALA A 11 -14.60 3.09 -16.72
C ALA A 11 -15.46 1.81 -16.73
N VAL A 12 -16.04 1.46 -17.88
CA VAL A 12 -16.92 0.31 -18.06
C VAL A 12 -16.47 -0.43 -19.32
N PRO A 13 -16.36 -1.77 -19.29
CA PRO A 13 -16.01 -2.52 -20.48
C PRO A 13 -17.17 -2.48 -21.50
N PRO A 14 -16.88 -2.62 -22.80
CA PRO A 14 -17.92 -2.72 -23.82
C PRO A 14 -18.82 -3.94 -23.59
N SER A 15 -20.05 -3.89 -24.10
CA SER A 15 -20.97 -5.04 -24.03
C SER A 15 -20.33 -6.28 -24.65
N GLY A 16 -20.42 -7.41 -23.94
CA GLY A 16 -19.83 -8.68 -24.38
C GLY A 16 -18.31 -8.80 -24.18
N TYR A 17 -17.66 -7.87 -23.46
CA TYR A 17 -16.23 -7.98 -23.19
C TYR A 17 -15.91 -9.29 -22.44
N PRO A 18 -14.99 -10.13 -22.96
CA PRO A 18 -14.82 -11.50 -22.49
C PRO A 18 -14.00 -11.63 -21.20
N MET A 19 -13.35 -10.55 -20.75
CA MET A 19 -12.45 -10.57 -19.60
C MET A 19 -13.03 -9.86 -18.38
N THR A 20 -12.64 -10.32 -17.19
CA THR A 20 -13.00 -9.66 -15.93
C THR A 20 -12.47 -8.23 -15.90
N PHE A 21 -13.35 -7.26 -15.64
CA PHE A 21 -12.99 -5.85 -15.53
C PHE A 21 -13.24 -5.32 -14.12
N PRO A 22 -12.19 -5.14 -13.30
CA PRO A 22 -12.23 -4.43 -12.02
C PRO A 22 -12.66 -2.96 -12.12
N THR A 23 -13.96 -2.66 -12.12
CA THR A 23 -14.42 -1.25 -12.13
C THR A 23 -13.96 -0.47 -10.90
N ASP A 24 -13.77 -1.15 -9.78
CA ASP A 24 -13.21 -0.60 -8.53
C ASP A 24 -11.67 -0.62 -8.47
N GLY A 25 -11.03 -1.21 -9.47
CA GLY A 25 -9.57 -1.30 -9.56
C GLY A 25 -8.91 -2.17 -8.50
N ILE A 26 -9.64 -3.10 -7.84
CA ILE A 26 -9.08 -3.95 -6.78
C ILE A 26 -8.91 -5.40 -7.25
N LEU A 27 -7.69 -5.92 -7.18
CA LEU A 27 -7.36 -7.34 -7.36
C LEU A 27 -6.63 -7.86 -6.12
N VAL A 28 -6.56 -9.19 -5.98
CA VAL A 28 -5.86 -9.84 -4.86
C VAL A 28 -4.93 -10.93 -5.35
N ASP A 29 -3.85 -11.18 -4.61
CA ASP A 29 -3.06 -12.40 -4.74
C ASP A 29 -3.66 -13.44 -3.77
N ASP A 30 -4.67 -14.18 -4.25
CA ASP A 30 -5.41 -15.14 -3.44
C ASP A 30 -6.00 -16.26 -4.33
N SER A 31 -5.34 -17.41 -4.35
CA SER A 31 -5.74 -18.54 -5.19
C SER A 31 -7.17 -19.00 -4.86
N GLY A 32 -8.01 -19.10 -5.89
CA GLY A 32 -9.41 -19.47 -5.75
C GLY A 32 -10.36 -18.28 -5.56
N HIS A 33 -9.85 -17.09 -5.25
CA HIS A 33 -10.67 -15.88 -5.17
C HIS A 33 -11.12 -15.43 -6.57
N PRO A 34 -12.37 -14.95 -6.77
CA PRO A 34 -12.83 -14.45 -8.07
C PRO A 34 -12.03 -13.25 -8.61
N ARG A 35 -11.35 -12.53 -7.72
CA ARG A 35 -10.50 -11.35 -8.00
C ARG A 35 -9.01 -11.66 -7.97
N ASP A 36 -8.63 -12.93 -8.09
CA ASP A 36 -7.24 -13.34 -8.14
C ASP A 36 -6.50 -12.73 -9.35
N LEU A 37 -5.42 -12.00 -9.09
CA LEU A 37 -4.61 -11.30 -10.09
C LEU A 37 -4.04 -12.29 -11.10
N VAL A 38 -3.45 -13.40 -10.61
CA VAL A 38 -2.78 -14.37 -11.47
C VAL A 38 -3.78 -15.05 -12.40
N ARG A 39 -4.97 -15.40 -11.89
CA ARG A 39 -6.09 -15.90 -12.70
C ARG A 39 -6.56 -14.86 -13.72
N ALA A 40 -6.68 -13.59 -13.33
CA ALA A 40 -7.09 -12.53 -14.25
C ALA A 40 -6.07 -12.38 -15.40
N VAL A 41 -4.77 -12.35 -15.10
CA VAL A 41 -3.71 -12.32 -16.12
C VAL A 41 -3.75 -13.60 -16.97
N ARG A 42 -3.95 -14.78 -16.36
CA ARG A 42 -4.06 -16.04 -17.09
C ARG A 42 -5.20 -16.02 -18.09
N SER A 43 -6.37 -15.49 -17.73
CA SER A 43 -7.50 -15.38 -18.69
C SER A 43 -7.18 -14.51 -19.91
N VAL A 44 -6.26 -13.54 -19.78
CA VAL A 44 -5.77 -12.78 -20.95
C VAL A 44 -4.95 -13.68 -21.85
N PHE A 45 -4.07 -14.52 -21.29
CA PHE A 45 -3.28 -15.46 -22.07
C PHE A 45 -4.17 -16.47 -22.81
N ASP A 46 -5.17 -17.02 -22.12
CA ASP A 46 -6.14 -17.97 -22.69
C ASP A 46 -6.94 -17.34 -23.85
N THR A 47 -7.14 -16.02 -23.82
CA THR A 47 -7.90 -15.29 -24.85
C THR A 47 -7.03 -14.85 -26.03
N VAL A 48 -5.77 -14.48 -25.78
CA VAL A 48 -4.91 -13.81 -26.76
C VAL A 48 -3.97 -14.78 -27.49
N PHE A 49 -3.60 -15.90 -26.87
CA PHE A 49 -2.63 -16.84 -27.44
C PHE A 49 -3.25 -18.20 -27.75
N ASP A 50 -2.94 -18.73 -28.94
CA ASP A 50 -3.40 -20.07 -29.35
C ASP A 50 -2.79 -21.19 -28.49
N ASP A 51 -1.51 -21.06 -28.10
CA ASP A 51 -0.83 -21.95 -27.13
C ASP A 51 -0.51 -21.18 -25.84
N ASP A 52 -1.57 -20.91 -25.09
CA ASP A 52 -1.56 -20.23 -23.80
C ASP A 52 -0.56 -20.84 -22.79
N ASN A 53 -0.46 -22.17 -22.74
CA ASN A 53 0.37 -22.93 -21.82
C ASN A 53 1.86 -22.83 -22.15
N ALA A 54 2.23 -22.86 -23.43
CA ALA A 54 3.60 -22.58 -23.84
C ALA A 54 3.98 -21.13 -23.51
N ARG A 55 3.13 -20.16 -23.85
CA ARG A 55 3.41 -18.73 -23.61
C ARG A 55 3.50 -18.38 -22.13
N TRP A 56 2.67 -18.99 -21.29
CA TRP A 56 2.74 -18.79 -19.85
C TRP A 56 4.04 -19.31 -19.24
N ARG A 57 4.52 -20.48 -19.69
CA ARG A 57 5.80 -21.06 -19.24
C ARG A 57 6.99 -20.25 -19.74
N GLU A 58 6.99 -19.90 -21.03
CA GLU A 58 8.01 -19.05 -21.63
C GLU A 58 8.12 -17.70 -20.91
N ALA A 59 6.99 -17.08 -20.55
CA ALA A 59 6.98 -15.83 -19.78
C ALA A 59 7.67 -15.99 -18.42
N ALA A 60 7.37 -17.07 -17.68
CA ALA A 60 8.03 -17.35 -16.39
C ALA A 60 9.54 -17.57 -16.56
N GLU A 61 9.95 -18.30 -17.60
CA GLU A 61 11.36 -18.55 -17.93
C GLU A 61 12.11 -17.25 -18.27
N LEU A 62 11.54 -16.40 -19.13
CA LEU A 62 12.14 -15.10 -19.50
C LEU A 62 12.24 -14.14 -18.32
N LEU A 63 11.31 -14.23 -17.38
CA LEU A 63 11.33 -13.45 -16.14
C LEU A 63 12.24 -14.07 -15.07
N GLY A 64 12.77 -15.28 -15.29
CA GLY A 64 13.64 -15.98 -14.35
C GLY A 64 12.95 -16.37 -13.04
N THR A 65 11.64 -16.62 -13.06
CA THR A 65 10.84 -16.94 -11.88
C THR A 65 10.35 -18.40 -11.92
N PRO A 66 10.20 -19.09 -10.78
CA PRO A 66 9.62 -20.44 -10.77
C PRO A 66 8.18 -20.48 -11.28
N ASP A 67 7.42 -19.41 -11.04
CA ASP A 67 6.04 -19.27 -11.47
C ASP A 67 5.59 -17.80 -11.46
N MET A 68 4.56 -17.48 -12.22
CA MET A 68 4.06 -16.12 -12.35
C MET A 68 3.50 -15.54 -11.04
N ARG A 69 2.94 -16.34 -10.13
CA ARG A 69 2.42 -15.85 -8.85
C ARG A 69 3.56 -15.33 -7.98
N THR A 70 4.64 -16.10 -7.86
CA THR A 70 5.86 -15.69 -7.17
C THR A 70 6.40 -14.36 -7.72
N TRP A 71 6.41 -14.21 -9.04
CA TRP A 71 6.87 -12.97 -9.69
C TRP A 71 5.98 -11.77 -9.38
N PHE A 72 4.65 -11.91 -9.50
CA PHE A 72 3.73 -10.83 -9.13
C PHE A 72 3.86 -10.46 -7.65
N ALA A 73 3.96 -11.44 -6.76
CA ALA A 73 4.06 -11.23 -5.32
C ALA A 73 5.31 -10.44 -4.92
N ARG A 74 6.46 -10.67 -5.57
CA ARG A 74 7.77 -10.20 -5.07
C ARG A 74 8.55 -9.28 -6.01
N ASP A 75 8.48 -9.52 -7.32
CA ASP A 75 9.44 -8.95 -8.27
C ASP A 75 8.80 -7.91 -9.20
N PHE A 76 7.52 -8.09 -9.56
CA PHE A 76 6.82 -7.22 -10.50
C PHE A 76 6.83 -5.76 -10.07
N PHE A 77 6.56 -5.48 -8.80
CA PHE A 77 6.36 -4.11 -8.31
C PHE A 77 7.59 -3.22 -8.50
N GLU A 78 8.79 -3.79 -8.40
CA GLU A 78 10.05 -3.06 -8.65
C GLU A 78 10.17 -2.62 -10.11
N SER A 79 9.85 -3.52 -11.03
CA SER A 79 9.83 -3.22 -12.48
C SER A 79 8.74 -2.20 -12.82
N HIS A 80 7.60 -2.30 -12.15
CA HIS A 80 6.48 -1.36 -12.28
C HIS A 80 6.86 0.05 -11.79
N ILE A 81 7.49 0.20 -10.62
CA ILE A 81 7.98 1.50 -10.16
C ILE A 81 8.91 2.10 -11.21
N LYS A 82 9.89 1.34 -11.71
CA LYS A 82 10.85 1.84 -12.73
C LYS A 82 10.14 2.31 -13.99
N ARG A 83 9.14 1.56 -14.47
CA ARG A 83 8.34 1.91 -15.66
C ARG A 83 7.62 3.24 -15.49
N TYR A 84 7.10 3.52 -14.30
CA TYR A 84 6.35 4.73 -13.98
C TYR A 84 7.19 5.77 -13.24
N SER A 85 8.50 5.77 -13.48
CA SER A 85 9.43 6.76 -12.92
C SER A 85 10.03 7.63 -14.02
N GLN A 86 10.05 8.93 -13.80
CA GLN A 86 10.73 9.89 -14.67
C GLN A 86 11.56 10.85 -13.81
N SER A 87 12.87 10.92 -14.06
CA SER A 87 13.81 11.65 -13.21
C SER A 87 13.68 11.19 -11.74
N ARG A 88 13.46 12.10 -10.78
CA ARG A 88 13.25 11.78 -9.36
C ARG A 88 11.79 11.45 -9.01
N ARG A 89 10.84 11.59 -9.94
CA ARG A 89 9.42 11.32 -9.69
C ARG A 89 9.15 9.83 -9.89
N LYS A 90 8.74 9.16 -8.83
CA LYS A 90 8.21 7.79 -8.88
C LYS A 90 6.70 7.82 -8.73
N ALA A 91 5.97 7.29 -9.70
CA ALA A 91 4.51 7.36 -9.74
C ALA A 91 3.85 6.05 -10.16
N PRO A 92 4.11 4.92 -9.46
CA PRO A 92 3.47 3.64 -9.78
C PRO A 92 1.93 3.76 -9.74
N ILE A 93 1.26 3.31 -10.81
CA ILE A 93 -0.20 3.42 -10.96
C ILE A 93 -0.99 2.23 -10.40
N TYR A 94 -0.34 1.09 -10.20
CA TYR A 94 -0.81 0.00 -9.35
C TYR A 94 -0.05 0.00 -8.04
N TRP A 95 -0.75 -0.12 -6.92
CA TRP A 95 -0.19 -0.15 -5.57
C TRP A 95 -0.39 -1.53 -4.96
N GLN A 96 0.69 -2.17 -4.53
CA GLN A 96 0.66 -3.46 -3.85
C GLN A 96 0.74 -3.26 -2.34
N LEU A 97 -0.34 -3.62 -1.65
CA LEU A 97 -0.37 -3.75 -0.19
C LEU A 97 -0.25 -5.23 0.14
N ALA A 98 0.76 -5.64 0.90
CA ALA A 98 1.03 -7.06 1.12
C ALA A 98 1.32 -7.41 2.58
N THR A 99 1.13 -8.69 2.90
CA THR A 99 1.70 -9.29 4.11
C THR A 99 3.24 -9.33 4.03
N PRO A 100 3.97 -9.44 5.17
CA PRO A 100 5.44 -9.51 5.18
C PRO A 100 6.04 -10.61 4.31
N SER A 101 5.42 -11.78 4.26
CA SER A 101 5.87 -12.88 3.39
C SER A 101 5.52 -12.71 1.91
N ALA A 102 4.67 -11.72 1.60
CA ALA A 102 3.97 -11.52 0.33
C ALA A 102 3.10 -12.71 -0.09
N SER A 103 2.66 -13.54 0.86
CA SER A 103 1.75 -14.67 0.60
C SER A 103 0.30 -14.24 0.37
N TYR A 104 -0.05 -13.01 0.75
CA TYR A 104 -1.30 -12.34 0.40
C TYR A 104 -1.01 -10.88 0.06
N SER A 105 -1.58 -10.41 -1.03
CA SER A 105 -1.48 -9.01 -1.45
C SER A 105 -2.82 -8.51 -1.98
N VAL A 106 -3.07 -7.21 -1.83
CA VAL A 106 -4.13 -6.48 -2.50
C VAL A 106 -3.48 -5.47 -3.45
N TRP A 107 -3.96 -5.46 -4.69
CA TRP A 107 -3.49 -4.58 -5.76
C TRP A 107 -4.55 -3.53 -6.04
N LEU A 108 -4.16 -2.27 -5.94
CA LEU A 108 -5.06 -1.12 -6.09
C LEU A 108 -4.66 -0.28 -7.29
N TYR A 109 -5.61 0.02 -8.16
CA TYR A 109 -5.39 0.89 -9.31
C TYR A 109 -5.73 2.35 -8.99
N ILE A 110 -4.74 3.26 -9.08
CA ILE A 110 -4.89 4.64 -8.57
C ILE A 110 -6.03 5.43 -9.22
N HIS A 111 -6.32 5.18 -10.50
CA HIS A 111 -7.35 5.93 -11.22
C HIS A 111 -8.77 5.44 -10.90
N ALA A 112 -8.91 4.31 -10.22
CA ALA A 112 -10.18 3.81 -9.70
C ALA A 112 -10.37 4.09 -8.20
N PHE A 113 -9.46 4.88 -7.59
CA PHE A 113 -9.58 5.22 -6.17
C PHE A 113 -10.85 6.01 -5.89
N SER A 114 -11.48 5.66 -4.79
CA SER A 114 -12.61 6.36 -4.21
C SER A 114 -12.35 6.59 -2.72
N LYS A 115 -13.24 7.35 -2.06
CA LYS A 115 -13.19 7.54 -0.60
C LYS A 115 -13.34 6.23 0.17
N ASP A 116 -13.92 5.21 -0.46
CA ASP A 116 -14.22 3.93 0.16
C ASP A 116 -13.17 2.85 -0.13
N THR A 117 -12.15 3.13 -0.97
CA THR A 117 -11.19 2.10 -1.42
C THR A 117 -10.60 1.30 -0.26
N LEU A 118 -10.04 1.94 0.78
CA LEU A 118 -9.47 1.21 1.91
C LEU A 118 -10.51 0.53 2.81
N PHE A 119 -11.73 1.08 2.92
CA PHE A 119 -12.83 0.39 3.60
C PHE A 119 -13.27 -0.87 2.85
N ARG A 120 -13.24 -0.86 1.52
CA ARG A 120 -13.48 -2.06 0.70
C ARG A 120 -12.35 -3.07 0.84
N VAL A 121 -11.08 -2.63 0.81
CA VAL A 121 -9.94 -3.50 1.13
C VAL A 121 -10.13 -4.20 2.48
N GLN A 122 -10.58 -3.46 3.49
CA GLN A 122 -10.88 -4.00 4.81
C GLN A 122 -12.01 -5.04 4.79
N ASN A 123 -13.18 -4.65 4.30
CA ASN A 123 -14.43 -5.38 4.52
C ASN A 123 -14.70 -6.48 3.48
N ASP A 124 -14.27 -6.25 2.23
CA ASP A 124 -14.59 -7.13 1.10
C ASP A 124 -13.46 -8.14 0.83
N PHE A 125 -12.23 -7.85 1.27
CA PHE A 125 -11.05 -8.66 0.95
C PHE A 125 -10.30 -9.15 2.19
N ALA A 126 -9.72 -8.26 2.99
CA ALA A 126 -8.83 -8.64 4.09
C ALA A 126 -9.56 -9.37 5.24
N ALA A 127 -10.71 -8.86 5.69
CA ALA A 127 -11.47 -9.50 6.76
C ALA A 127 -12.07 -10.86 6.35
N PRO A 128 -12.70 -11.03 5.17
CA PRO A 128 -13.14 -12.33 4.70
C PRO A 128 -12.01 -13.34 4.54
N LYS A 129 -10.84 -12.90 4.01
CA LYS A 129 -9.66 -13.75 3.88
C LYS A 129 -9.15 -14.22 5.24
N LEU A 130 -9.01 -13.32 6.20
CA LEU A 130 -8.61 -13.68 7.56
C LEU A 130 -9.56 -14.72 8.16
N ALA A 131 -10.87 -14.48 8.09
CA ALA A 131 -11.86 -15.41 8.63
C ALA A 131 -11.82 -16.79 7.94
N HIS A 132 -11.50 -16.84 6.64
CA HIS A 132 -11.30 -18.10 5.93
C HIS A 132 -10.06 -18.85 6.44
N GLU A 133 -8.92 -18.17 6.56
CA GLU A 133 -7.68 -18.80 7.02
C GLU A 133 -7.71 -19.19 8.51
N GLU A 134 -8.47 -18.47 9.34
CA GLU A 134 -8.73 -18.85 10.74
C GLU A 134 -9.53 -20.15 10.84
N ARG A 135 -10.62 -20.30 10.08
CA ARG A 135 -11.38 -21.58 10.03
C ARG A 135 -10.51 -22.74 9.52
N ARG A 136 -9.64 -22.47 8.55
CA ARG A 136 -8.70 -23.47 8.04
C ARG A 136 -7.68 -23.87 9.11
N LEU A 137 -7.16 -22.91 9.87
CA LEU A 137 -6.26 -23.17 10.99
C LEU A 137 -6.93 -24.02 12.07
N GLU A 138 -8.17 -23.70 12.44
CA GLU A 138 -8.96 -24.49 13.39
C GLU A 138 -9.15 -25.93 12.93
N SER A 139 -9.48 -26.12 11.64
CA SER A 139 -9.67 -27.45 11.03
C SER A 139 -8.37 -28.26 11.06
N LEU A 140 -7.25 -27.68 10.62
CA LEU A 140 -5.93 -28.32 10.67
C LEU A 140 -5.52 -28.69 12.10
N THR A 141 -5.81 -27.81 13.06
CA THR A 141 -5.51 -28.05 14.49
C THR A 141 -6.34 -29.22 15.03
N ALA A 142 -7.61 -29.33 14.63
CA ALA A 142 -8.49 -30.42 15.04
C ALA A 142 -8.09 -31.76 14.44
N GLU A 143 -7.62 -31.78 13.19
CA GLU A 143 -7.13 -32.99 12.50
C GLU A 143 -5.84 -33.55 13.11
N LEU A 144 -5.05 -32.72 13.79
CA LEU A 144 -3.74 -33.09 14.35
C LEU A 144 -3.79 -33.72 15.74
N ARG A 145 -4.95 -34.19 16.18
CA ARG A 145 -5.14 -34.87 17.48
C ARG A 145 -4.49 -36.27 17.45
N ASP A 146 -3.26 -36.29 17.97
CA ASP A 146 -2.30 -37.40 18.15
C ASP A 146 -1.60 -37.94 16.88
N GLY A 147 -0.26 -38.04 16.95
CA GLY A 147 0.57 -38.66 15.90
C GLY A 147 0.97 -37.77 14.72
N ALA A 148 0.93 -36.44 14.86
CA ALA A 148 1.28 -35.50 13.79
C ALA A 148 2.68 -35.74 13.19
N THR A 149 2.74 -35.95 11.88
CA THR A 149 3.99 -36.05 11.12
C THR A 149 4.74 -34.70 11.14
N ALA A 150 6.05 -34.73 10.87
CA ALA A 150 6.83 -33.50 10.73
C ALA A 150 6.29 -32.59 9.61
N ALA A 151 5.77 -33.17 8.53
CA ALA A 151 5.16 -32.41 7.43
C ALA A 151 3.89 -31.67 7.88
N GLN A 152 2.99 -32.35 8.60
CA GLN A 152 1.76 -31.72 9.09
C GLN A 152 2.05 -30.60 10.11
N ARG A 153 3.02 -30.79 11.00
CA ARG A 153 3.47 -29.73 11.92
C ARG A 153 4.01 -28.50 11.18
N LYS A 154 4.75 -28.71 10.09
CA LYS A 154 5.24 -27.61 9.24
C LYS A 154 4.10 -26.87 8.55
N THR A 155 3.09 -27.59 8.04
CA THR A 155 1.90 -27.00 7.44
C THR A 155 1.11 -26.17 8.46
N LEU A 156 0.91 -26.70 9.67
CA LEU A 156 0.25 -25.96 10.76
C LEU A 156 0.99 -24.67 11.09
N ALA A 157 2.31 -24.73 11.30
CA ALA A 157 3.12 -23.55 11.60
C ALA A 157 3.10 -22.50 10.48
N ALA A 158 3.06 -22.93 9.20
CA ALA A 158 2.91 -22.02 8.07
C ALA A 158 1.52 -21.36 8.04
N GLN A 159 0.46 -22.11 8.39
CA GLN A 159 -0.90 -21.60 8.50
C GLN A 159 -1.03 -20.59 9.64
N GLU A 160 -0.46 -20.88 10.82
CA GLU A 160 -0.42 -19.96 11.96
C GLU A 160 0.28 -18.65 11.59
N ALA A 161 1.44 -18.74 10.93
CA ALA A 161 2.17 -17.56 10.46
C ALA A 161 1.35 -16.72 9.46
N LEU A 162 0.64 -17.36 8.53
CA LEU A 162 -0.23 -16.66 7.58
C LEU A 162 -1.38 -15.93 8.29
N VAL A 163 -2.05 -16.59 9.24
CA VAL A 163 -3.13 -15.98 10.02
C VAL A 163 -2.63 -14.78 10.81
N ASP A 164 -1.47 -14.90 11.47
CA ASP A 164 -0.86 -13.78 12.22
C ASP A 164 -0.48 -12.61 11.30
N GLU A 165 0.08 -12.89 10.11
CA GLU A 165 0.37 -11.86 9.11
C GLU A 165 -0.91 -11.17 8.60
N LEU A 166 -1.99 -11.92 8.37
CA LEU A 166 -3.29 -11.38 7.92
C LEU A 166 -3.96 -10.54 9.01
N ARG A 167 -3.86 -10.93 10.29
CA ARG A 167 -4.33 -10.10 11.42
C ARG A 167 -3.60 -8.77 11.45
N ALA A 168 -2.26 -8.80 11.39
CA ALA A 168 -1.45 -7.59 11.37
C ALA A 168 -1.74 -6.70 10.14
N PHE A 169 -1.92 -7.31 8.97
CA PHE A 169 -2.32 -6.62 7.74
C PHE A 169 -3.68 -5.93 7.90
N LEU A 170 -4.70 -6.65 8.37
CA LEU A 170 -6.04 -6.12 8.58
C LEU A 170 -6.07 -5.00 9.63
N ASP A 171 -5.34 -5.16 10.73
CA ASP A 171 -5.23 -4.15 11.78
C ASP A 171 -4.60 -2.87 11.27
N GLU A 172 -3.57 -2.99 10.43
CA GLU A 172 -2.96 -1.83 9.80
C GLU A 172 -3.89 -1.18 8.77
N VAL A 173 -4.58 -1.95 7.92
CA VAL A 173 -5.62 -1.42 7.01
C VAL A 173 -6.69 -0.64 7.77
N LYS A 174 -7.23 -1.19 8.87
CA LYS A 174 -8.20 -0.52 9.75
C LYS A 174 -7.66 0.79 10.31
N ARG A 175 -6.37 0.84 10.63
CA ARG A 175 -5.70 2.01 11.20
C ARG A 175 -5.64 3.16 10.18
N VAL A 176 -5.30 2.86 8.93
CA VAL A 176 -5.10 3.87 7.87
C VAL A 176 -6.36 4.18 7.07
N ALA A 177 -7.37 3.31 7.05
CA ALA A 177 -8.59 3.52 6.25
C ALA A 177 -9.31 4.85 6.54
N PRO A 178 -9.46 5.31 7.79
CA PRO A 178 -10.08 6.62 8.05
C PRO A 178 -9.24 7.83 7.61
N LEU A 179 -7.94 7.65 7.35
CA LEU A 179 -7.05 8.70 6.82
C LEU A 179 -7.12 8.81 5.29
N TRP A 180 -7.86 7.90 4.64
CA TRP A 180 -7.88 7.77 3.19
C TRP A 180 -8.60 8.91 2.51
N LYS A 181 -7.83 9.81 1.90
CA LYS A 181 -8.35 10.88 1.07
C LYS A 181 -7.29 11.31 0.04
N PRO A 182 -6.92 10.42 -0.90
CA PRO A 182 -5.88 10.73 -1.86
C PRO A 182 -6.29 11.91 -2.75
N ASN A 183 -5.33 12.77 -3.09
CA ASN A 183 -5.47 13.84 -4.07
C ASN A 183 -4.34 13.74 -5.10
N LEU A 184 -4.68 13.65 -6.39
CA LEU A 184 -3.71 13.50 -7.47
C LEU A 184 -2.68 14.65 -7.53
N ASP A 185 -3.05 15.85 -7.09
CA ASP A 185 -2.16 17.02 -7.05
C ASP A 185 -1.05 16.92 -6.01
N ASP A 186 -1.23 16.07 -4.98
CA ASP A 186 -0.20 15.83 -3.96
C ASP A 186 0.93 14.92 -4.49
N GLY A 187 0.72 14.26 -5.62
CA GLY A 187 1.65 13.28 -6.18
C GLY A 187 1.61 11.91 -5.47
N VAL A 188 2.01 10.88 -6.20
CA VAL A 188 1.84 9.47 -5.77
C VAL A 188 2.55 9.16 -4.46
N ILE A 189 3.78 9.64 -4.27
CA ILE A 189 4.58 9.32 -3.07
C ILE A 189 3.94 9.87 -1.79
N ILE A 190 3.37 11.08 -1.81
CA ILE A 190 2.74 11.68 -0.63
C ILE A 190 1.46 10.92 -0.29
N ASN A 191 0.61 10.66 -1.28
CA ASN A 191 -0.63 9.90 -1.09
C ASN A 191 -0.39 8.47 -0.58
N PHE A 192 0.69 7.83 -1.02
CA PHE A 192 1.02 6.45 -0.64
C PHE A 192 1.77 6.39 0.70
N SER A 193 2.42 7.48 1.13
CA SER A 193 3.25 7.50 2.33
C SER A 193 2.58 6.99 3.62
N PRO A 194 1.28 7.24 3.91
CA PRO A 194 0.64 6.71 5.11
C PRO A 194 0.59 5.19 5.17
N LEU A 195 0.66 4.50 4.02
CA LEU A 195 0.54 3.04 3.91
C LEU A 195 1.88 2.32 3.99
N TRP A 196 2.97 2.99 4.37
CA TRP A 196 4.33 2.42 4.32
C TRP A 196 4.49 1.09 5.07
N ARG A 197 3.69 0.84 6.11
CA ARG A 197 3.70 -0.43 6.86
C ARG A 197 3.07 -1.61 6.11
N LEU A 198 2.25 -1.33 5.11
CA LEU A 198 1.58 -2.31 4.24
C LEU A 198 2.42 -2.67 3.00
N VAL A 199 3.65 -2.17 2.88
CA VAL A 199 4.56 -2.49 1.76
C VAL A 199 5.83 -3.24 2.19
N PRO A 200 5.76 -4.25 3.07
CA PRO A 200 6.94 -4.92 3.61
C PRO A 200 7.72 -5.74 2.57
N GLN A 201 7.10 -6.11 1.45
CA GLN A 201 7.67 -6.90 0.36
C GLN A 201 8.68 -6.10 -0.50
N ASN A 202 8.55 -4.77 -0.58
CA ASN A 202 9.52 -3.91 -1.27
C ASN A 202 10.19 -2.92 -0.29
N LYS A 203 11.38 -3.29 0.20
CA LYS A 203 12.11 -2.52 1.23
C LYS A 203 12.57 -1.15 0.76
N SER A 204 12.95 -0.99 -0.51
CA SER A 204 13.38 0.31 -1.04
C SER A 204 12.21 1.28 -1.04
N TRP A 205 11.08 0.87 -1.62
CA TRP A 205 9.87 1.69 -1.68
C TRP A 205 9.32 1.97 -0.29
N GLN A 206 9.27 0.96 0.60
CA GLN A 206 8.86 1.14 2.00
C GLN A 206 9.68 2.22 2.71
N LYS A 207 11.00 2.25 2.51
CA LYS A 207 11.88 3.27 3.11
C LYS A 207 11.58 4.67 2.57
N GLU A 208 11.33 4.80 1.27
CA GLU A 208 10.97 6.07 0.63
C GLU A 208 9.61 6.58 1.10
N LEU A 209 8.62 5.69 1.20
CA LEU A 209 7.30 6.00 1.75
C LEU A 209 7.42 6.46 3.21
N LYS A 210 8.17 5.72 4.04
CA LYS A 210 8.38 6.10 5.44
C LYS A 210 9.07 7.46 5.55
N SER A 211 10.13 7.70 4.79
CA SER A 211 10.82 9.01 4.80
C SER A 211 9.90 10.15 4.38
N THR A 212 9.00 9.89 3.43
CA THR A 212 7.99 10.87 2.98
C THR A 212 6.94 11.10 4.05
N TRP A 213 6.48 10.04 4.72
CA TRP A 213 5.53 10.10 5.83
C TRP A 213 6.10 10.90 7.00
N ASP A 214 7.37 10.64 7.37
CA ASP A 214 8.07 11.37 8.43
C ASP A 214 8.16 12.87 8.08
N ALA A 215 8.55 13.20 6.85
CA ALA A 215 8.60 14.58 6.37
C ALA A 215 7.21 15.26 6.32
N LEU A 216 6.16 14.52 5.98
CA LEU A 216 4.77 14.99 6.03
C LEU A 216 4.34 15.28 7.48
N CYS A 217 4.71 14.41 8.44
CA CYS A 217 4.47 14.61 9.86
C CYS A 217 5.22 15.85 10.41
N GLU A 218 6.42 16.12 9.92
CA GLU A 218 7.21 17.32 10.24
C GLU A 218 6.67 18.60 9.58
N GLY A 219 5.71 18.50 8.66
CA GLY A 219 5.10 19.64 7.97
C GLY A 219 5.90 20.15 6.77
N LYS A 220 6.85 19.38 6.23
CA LYS A 220 7.62 19.72 5.01
C LYS A 220 6.75 19.73 3.75
N TYR A 221 5.59 19.09 3.81
CA TYR A 221 4.62 19.01 2.72
C TYR A 221 3.28 19.65 3.09
N ASP A 222 3.27 20.73 3.89
CA ASP A 222 2.02 21.37 4.29
C ASP A 222 1.23 21.96 3.10
N TRP A 223 1.86 22.11 1.93
CA TRP A 223 1.18 22.43 0.66
C TRP A 223 0.26 21.31 0.16
N ALA A 224 0.47 20.06 0.58
CA ALA A 224 -0.32 18.93 0.15
C ALA A 224 -1.70 18.94 0.83
N HIS A 225 -2.73 18.58 0.08
CA HIS A 225 -4.10 18.45 0.57
C HIS A 225 -4.20 17.39 1.68
N LEU A 226 -3.41 16.32 1.59
CA LEU A 226 -3.29 15.32 2.64
C LEU A 226 -2.80 15.93 3.97
N ALA A 227 -1.87 16.88 3.95
CA ALA A 227 -1.42 17.56 5.17
C ALA A 227 -2.56 18.36 5.80
N MET A 228 -3.33 19.11 5.00
CA MET A 228 -4.51 19.85 5.46
C MET A 228 -5.61 18.91 5.99
N HIS A 229 -5.76 17.72 5.40
CA HIS A 229 -6.70 16.72 5.87
C HIS A 229 -6.33 16.16 7.25
N LEU A 230 -5.03 15.92 7.48
CA LEU A 230 -4.53 15.29 8.71
C LEU A 230 -4.32 16.30 9.86
N TRP A 231 -3.82 17.50 9.55
CA TRP A 231 -3.48 18.54 10.53
C TRP A 231 -4.01 19.93 10.13
N PRO A 232 -5.34 20.13 10.00
CA PRO A 232 -5.89 21.45 9.67
C PRO A 232 -5.45 22.54 10.67
N GLU A 233 -5.34 22.23 11.96
CA GLU A 233 -4.85 23.11 13.02
C GLU A 233 -3.40 23.57 12.82
N ARG A 234 -2.60 22.81 12.06
CA ARG A 234 -1.23 23.17 11.70
C ARG A 234 -1.17 23.96 10.41
N VAL A 235 -1.95 23.55 9.40
CA VAL A 235 -1.85 24.09 8.03
C VAL A 235 -2.62 25.40 7.87
N VAL A 236 -3.82 25.53 8.47
CA VAL A 236 -4.65 26.75 8.36
C VAL A 236 -3.89 28.00 8.85
N PRO A 237 -3.24 28.00 10.04
CA PRO A 237 -2.48 29.18 10.48
C PRO A 237 -1.31 29.56 9.57
N LYS A 238 -0.71 28.59 8.86
CA LYS A 238 0.36 28.87 7.89
C LYS A 238 -0.16 29.56 6.63
N CYS A 239 -1.39 29.28 6.21
CA CYS A 239 -2.03 29.96 5.06
C CYS A 239 -2.17 31.47 5.27
N ALA A 240 -2.30 31.93 6.52
CA ALA A 240 -2.33 33.36 6.85
C ALA A 240 -0.97 34.06 6.69
N LYS A 241 0.13 33.30 6.63
CA LYS A 241 1.50 33.80 6.55
C LYS A 241 2.15 33.55 5.19
N ASP A 242 1.63 32.61 4.42
CA ASP A 242 2.12 32.24 3.10
C ASP A 242 0.94 32.17 2.11
N ARG A 243 0.93 33.11 1.15
CA ARG A 243 -0.10 33.19 0.11
C ARG A 243 -0.10 31.98 -0.79
N SER A 244 1.07 31.43 -1.14
CA SER A 244 1.16 30.25 -2.00
C SER A 244 0.50 29.05 -1.34
N LEU A 245 0.70 28.92 -0.02
CA LEU A 245 0.03 27.91 0.77
C LEU A 245 -1.48 28.14 0.85
N ALA A 246 -1.92 29.40 1.00
CA ALA A 246 -3.33 29.75 0.97
C ALA A 246 -4.00 29.40 -0.36
N ILE A 247 -3.32 29.63 -1.49
CA ILE A 247 -3.78 29.25 -2.83
C ILE A 247 -3.95 27.73 -2.92
N ALA A 248 -2.95 26.96 -2.51
CA ALA A 248 -2.99 25.50 -2.55
C ALA A 248 -4.20 24.90 -1.79
N HIS A 249 -4.69 25.59 -0.76
CA HIS A 249 -5.80 25.13 0.08
C HIS A 249 -7.13 25.86 -0.17
N GLY A 250 -7.21 26.73 -1.18
CA GLY A 250 -8.41 27.52 -1.47
C GLY A 250 -8.77 28.51 -0.37
N LEU A 251 -7.77 29.03 0.35
CA LEU A 251 -7.89 29.98 1.46
C LEU A 251 -7.29 31.35 1.15
N GLU A 252 -6.90 31.60 -0.10
CA GLU A 252 -6.32 32.86 -0.55
C GLU A 252 -7.22 34.05 -0.19
N GLU A 253 -8.47 34.06 -0.67
CA GLU A 253 -9.42 35.16 -0.42
C GLU A 253 -9.77 35.35 1.06
N VAL A 254 -9.57 34.29 1.87
CA VAL A 254 -9.85 34.33 3.30
C VAL A 254 -8.78 35.12 4.05
N PHE A 255 -7.52 34.94 3.67
CA PHE A 255 -6.37 35.51 4.38
C PHE A 255 -5.69 36.66 3.64
N TRP A 256 -5.92 36.79 2.34
CA TRP A 256 -5.24 37.73 1.47
C TRP A 256 -6.27 38.56 0.68
N VAL A 257 -5.85 39.75 0.26
CA VAL A 257 -6.64 40.66 -0.56
C VAL A 257 -5.76 41.25 -1.64
N GLU A 258 -6.31 41.34 -2.85
CA GLU A 258 -5.70 42.05 -3.97
C GLU A 258 -5.99 43.55 -3.85
N GLY A 259 -4.92 44.35 -3.81
CA GLY A 259 -5.02 45.81 -3.91
C GLY A 259 -5.40 46.25 -5.31
N THR A 260 -5.81 47.50 -5.45
CA THR A 260 -6.14 48.10 -6.76
C THR A 260 -4.94 48.18 -7.72
N ASP A 261 -3.73 47.99 -7.21
CA ASP A 261 -2.48 47.91 -7.95
C ASP A 261 -2.11 46.47 -8.38
N GLY A 262 -3.00 45.49 -8.12
CA GLY A 262 -2.76 44.07 -8.40
C GLY A 262 -1.82 43.39 -7.41
N LYS A 263 -1.38 44.08 -6.34
CA LYS A 263 -0.52 43.48 -5.31
C LYS A 263 -1.35 42.84 -4.22
N TRP A 264 -0.96 41.62 -3.87
CA TRP A 264 -1.61 40.87 -2.81
C TRP A 264 -0.96 41.15 -1.46
N THR A 265 -1.80 41.38 -0.45
CA THR A 265 -1.36 41.62 0.94
C THR A 265 -2.20 40.80 1.91
N ALA A 266 -1.59 40.42 3.04
CA ALA A 266 -2.30 39.70 4.09
C ALA A 266 -3.37 40.63 4.72
N ARG A 267 -4.58 40.09 4.93
CA ARG A 267 -5.64 40.81 5.62
C ARG A 267 -5.30 40.99 7.09
N GLN A 268 -5.60 42.15 7.66
CA GLN A 268 -5.47 42.38 9.10
C GLN A 268 -6.40 41.48 9.92
N ALA A 269 -7.62 41.24 9.40
CA ALA A 269 -8.57 40.27 9.94
C ALA A 269 -9.04 39.36 8.80
N PRO A 270 -8.97 38.02 8.96
CA PRO A 270 -9.45 37.10 7.94
C PRO A 270 -10.97 37.20 7.79
N THR A 271 -11.49 36.93 6.58
CA THR A 271 -12.94 37.00 6.32
C THR A 271 -13.72 35.88 7.04
N ARG A 272 -13.02 34.80 7.42
CA ARG A 272 -13.52 33.70 8.24
C ARG A 272 -12.51 33.42 9.36
N SER A 273 -13.01 33.06 10.54
CA SER A 273 -12.12 32.78 11.68
C SER A 273 -11.29 31.52 11.46
N MET A 274 -10.06 31.49 11.97
CA MET A 274 -9.21 30.29 11.89
C MET A 274 -9.87 29.08 12.56
N ASP A 275 -10.53 29.28 13.71
CA ASP A 275 -11.20 28.20 14.45
C ASP A 275 -12.34 27.57 13.65
N GLU A 276 -13.10 28.37 12.89
CA GLU A 276 -14.12 27.87 11.98
C GLU A 276 -13.53 27.03 10.85
N LEU A 277 -12.45 27.51 10.22
CA LEU A 277 -11.75 26.83 9.13
C LEU A 277 -11.10 25.50 9.59
N VAL A 278 -10.58 25.47 10.82
CA VAL A 278 -10.02 24.24 11.41
C VAL A 278 -11.15 23.28 11.75
N ARG A 279 -12.22 23.75 12.37
CA ARG A 279 -13.37 22.93 12.76
C ARG A 279 -14.04 22.27 11.55
N GLU A 280 -14.25 22.99 10.45
CA GLU A 280 -14.88 22.42 9.24
C GLU A 280 -14.04 21.35 8.55
N ARG A 281 -12.71 21.39 8.73
CA ARG A 281 -11.76 20.42 8.13
C ARG A 281 -11.41 19.27 9.06
N THR A 282 -11.74 19.38 10.34
CA THR A 282 -11.40 18.37 11.35
C THR A 282 -12.41 17.25 11.36
N SER A 283 -11.93 16.01 11.24
CA SER A 283 -12.73 14.80 11.47
C SER A 283 -12.24 14.09 12.74
N PRO A 284 -13.12 13.82 13.73
CA PRO A 284 -12.73 13.05 14.93
C PRO A 284 -12.19 11.66 14.60
N ALA A 285 -12.74 10.99 13.59
CA ALA A 285 -12.27 9.69 13.12
C ALA A 285 -10.84 9.78 12.56
N VAL A 286 -10.57 10.79 11.72
CA VAL A 286 -9.22 11.05 11.19
C VAL A 286 -8.25 11.33 12.32
N LYS A 287 -8.61 12.16 13.30
CA LYS A 287 -7.75 12.49 14.45
C LYS A 287 -7.42 11.26 15.30
N SER A 288 -8.42 10.43 15.59
CA SER A 288 -8.24 9.19 16.34
C SER A 288 -7.32 8.22 15.61
N SER A 289 -7.58 7.96 14.33
CA SER A 289 -6.75 7.10 13.49
C SER A 289 -5.35 7.64 13.30
N LEU A 290 -5.18 8.94 13.13
CA LEU A 290 -3.87 9.57 12.95
C LEU A 290 -3.01 9.38 14.19
N LYS A 291 -3.57 9.64 15.38
CA LYS A 291 -2.91 9.33 16.64
C LYS A 291 -2.50 7.85 16.70
N SER A 292 -3.41 6.96 16.34
CA SER A 292 -3.16 5.52 16.27
C SER A 292 -2.00 5.16 15.33
N VAL A 293 -1.88 5.80 14.15
CA VAL A 293 -0.76 5.59 13.20
C VAL A 293 0.57 6.11 13.74
N LEU A 294 0.57 7.27 14.39
CA LEU A 294 1.76 7.91 14.95
C LEU A 294 2.30 7.15 16.16
N ASP A 295 1.42 6.66 17.02
CA ASP A 295 1.79 5.91 18.23
C ASP A 295 2.16 4.44 17.93
N ALA A 296 1.84 3.93 16.74
CA ALA A 296 2.11 2.54 16.38
C ALA A 296 3.63 2.27 16.28
N PRO A 297 4.15 1.21 16.94
CA PRO A 297 5.57 0.88 16.92
C PRO A 297 6.02 0.59 15.49
N ALA A 298 7.22 1.02 15.09
CA ALA A 298 7.80 0.65 13.79
C ALA A 298 7.73 -0.88 13.65
N ALA A 299 7.17 -1.37 12.53
CA ALA A 299 6.93 -2.80 12.34
C ALA A 299 8.22 -3.59 12.60
N ALA A 300 8.28 -4.27 13.74
CA ALA A 300 9.42 -5.09 14.10
C ALA A 300 9.38 -6.31 13.19
N GLY A 301 10.18 -6.29 12.12
CA GLY A 301 10.51 -7.51 11.41
C GLY A 301 11.16 -8.44 12.43
N LYS A 302 10.43 -9.43 12.93
CA LYS A 302 11.02 -10.55 13.67
C LYS A 302 11.90 -11.29 12.67
N SER A 303 13.17 -10.90 12.58
CA SER A 303 14.19 -11.74 11.98
C SER A 303 14.21 -13.03 12.80
N SER A 304 13.79 -14.14 12.22
CA SER A 304 13.96 -15.45 12.85
C SER A 304 15.46 -15.63 13.13
N GLY A 305 15.85 -15.55 14.39
CA GLY A 305 17.24 -15.68 14.81
C GLY A 305 17.78 -17.05 14.43
N ARG A 306 18.61 -17.10 13.39
CA ARG A 306 19.46 -18.27 13.14
C ARG A 306 20.64 -18.16 14.11
N ARG A 307 20.54 -18.84 15.25
CA ARG A 307 21.69 -19.09 16.13
C ARG A 307 22.77 -19.79 15.30
N SER A 308 23.82 -19.07 14.92
CA SER A 308 25.04 -19.67 14.41
C SER A 308 25.77 -20.31 15.58
N ASP A 309 25.68 -21.62 15.68
CA ASP A 309 26.47 -22.39 16.63
C ASP A 309 27.95 -22.31 16.22
N GLY A 310 28.72 -21.57 17.02
CA GLY A 310 30.13 -21.30 16.79
C GLY A 310 30.95 -22.55 17.06
N ARG A 311 31.26 -23.30 16.00
CA ARG A 311 32.19 -24.43 15.99
C ARG A 311 33.57 -23.98 16.49
N ARG A 312 33.94 -24.40 17.71
CA ARG A 312 35.30 -24.26 18.29
C ARG A 312 36.34 -24.84 17.33
N LYS A 313 37.34 -24.03 16.94
CA LYS A 313 38.57 -24.50 16.30
C LYS A 313 39.45 -25.21 17.34
N PRO A 314 40.06 -26.37 17.03
CA PRO A 314 41.11 -26.95 17.86
C PRO A 314 42.44 -26.22 17.62
N SER A 315 43.14 -25.92 18.72
CA SER A 315 44.51 -25.40 18.75
C SER A 315 45.50 -26.51 18.36
N ALA A 316 46.26 -26.31 17.28
CA ALA A 316 47.40 -27.16 16.94
C ALA A 316 48.64 -26.65 17.66
N THR A 317 49.10 -27.42 18.64
CA THR A 317 50.41 -27.27 19.27
C THR A 317 51.44 -27.97 18.38
N ALA A 318 52.33 -27.21 17.74
CA ALA A 318 53.49 -27.76 17.05
C ALA A 318 54.70 -27.71 18.00
N ALA A 319 55.10 -28.88 18.51
CA ALA A 319 56.41 -29.09 19.12
C ALA A 319 57.40 -29.47 18.01
N LEU A 320 58.50 -28.72 17.92
CA LEU A 320 59.68 -29.05 17.14
C LEU A 320 60.74 -29.60 18.11
N GLY A 321 61.29 -30.78 17.81
CA GLY A 321 62.49 -31.30 18.44
C GLY A 321 62.52 -32.83 18.56
N GLY A 322 63.38 -33.47 17.76
CA GLY A 322 63.68 -34.91 17.82
C GLY A 322 63.87 -35.52 16.45
#